data_AF-A0A7X3CSS3-F1
#
_entry.id   AF-A0A7X3CSS3-F1
#
_cell.length_a   1.000
_cell.length_b   1.000
_cell.length_c   1.000
_cell.angle_alpha   90.00
_cell.angle_beta   90.00
_cell.angle_gamma   90.00
#
_symmetry.space_group_name_H-M   'P 1'
#
loop_
_entity.id
_entity.type
_entity.pdbx_description
1 polymer ?
#
loop_
_entity_poly.entity_id
_entity_poly.type
_entity_poly.pdbx_seq_one_letter_code
_entity_poly.pdbx_strand_id
1 'polypeptide(L)'
;MSTDPFLNNARIAKRLVPLYLLVPVLFAGAFAYSGFPLIWTAFGLGAAGWVVAFMLRGPLSVLAMKKPGFGKTILYASSGPLEEGVRYGLLALTSVQVSWAASLGQGWAAVEVVYVMIQVVAISALAHRQDEQALQAKAILESQGLTQSHPLWGIVERLSASAFHIGATLIVASIPWTVFILIPLHSLFNLAMVQLVKRSVAWGEAFAALLGGALLGLGLYVSGAWSWI
;
A
#
# COMPACT_ATOMS: atom_id res chain seq x y z
N MET A 1 -21.84 -24.63 -11.35
CA MET A 1 -20.76 -23.79 -10.80
C MET A 1 -20.13 -23.06 -11.96
N SER A 2 -19.94 -21.73 -11.91
CA SER A 2 -19.35 -21.00 -13.04
C SER A 2 -17.90 -21.46 -13.23
N THR A 3 -17.56 -21.91 -14.43
CA THR A 3 -16.20 -22.28 -14.84
C THR A 3 -15.27 -21.09 -15.02
N ASP A 4 -15.80 -19.86 -14.86
CA ASP A 4 -15.04 -18.62 -14.96
C ASP A 4 -14.22 -18.37 -13.66
N PRO A 5 -12.88 -18.50 -13.69
CA PRO A 5 -12.01 -18.27 -12.54
C PRO A 5 -12.13 -16.84 -12.00
N PHE A 6 -12.46 -15.87 -12.86
CA PHE A 6 -12.62 -14.46 -12.48
C PHE A 6 -13.83 -14.28 -11.55
N LEU A 7 -14.96 -14.90 -11.87
CA LEU A 7 -16.16 -14.87 -11.04
C LEU A 7 -15.96 -15.55 -9.69
N ASN A 8 -15.22 -16.67 -9.66
CA ASN A 8 -14.93 -17.37 -8.42
C ASN A 8 -14.00 -16.55 -7.51
N ASN A 9 -12.93 -15.99 -8.06
CA ASN A 9 -11.99 -15.15 -7.34
C ASN A 9 -12.66 -13.87 -6.82
N ALA A 10 -13.49 -13.20 -7.63
CA ALA A 10 -14.26 -12.02 -7.20
C ALA A 10 -15.20 -12.34 -6.03
N ARG A 11 -15.89 -13.49 -6.07
CA ARG A 11 -16.78 -13.93 -4.98
C ARG A 11 -16.02 -14.18 -3.69
N ILE A 12 -14.88 -14.87 -3.76
CA ILE A 12 -14.03 -15.14 -2.60
C ILE A 12 -13.47 -13.82 -2.06
N ALA A 13 -12.94 -12.95 -2.93
CA ALA A 13 -12.38 -11.66 -2.54
C ALA A 13 -13.40 -10.82 -1.77
N LYS A 14 -14.64 -10.70 -2.29
CA LYS A 14 -15.73 -9.98 -1.61
C LYS A 14 -16.05 -10.52 -0.22
N ARG A 15 -15.96 -11.83 -0.01
CA ARG A 15 -16.17 -12.44 1.32
C ARG A 15 -15.01 -12.17 2.29
N LEU A 16 -13.80 -12.02 1.77
CA LEU A 16 -12.61 -11.73 2.56
C LEU A 16 -12.39 -10.24 2.82
N VAL A 17 -13.08 -9.33 2.10
CA VAL A 17 -13.00 -7.86 2.30
C VAL A 17 -13.03 -7.45 3.78
N PRO A 18 -13.93 -7.99 4.65
CA PRO A 18 -13.90 -7.63 6.07
C PRO A 18 -12.61 -8.01 6.79
N LEU A 19 -11.91 -9.06 6.37
CA LEU A 19 -10.63 -9.47 6.97
C LEU A 19 -9.50 -8.48 6.69
N TYR A 20 -9.60 -7.67 5.64
CA TYR A 20 -8.62 -6.62 5.38
C TYR A 20 -8.58 -5.60 6.51
N LEU A 21 -9.72 -5.34 7.17
CA LEU A 21 -9.81 -4.45 8.34
C LEU A 21 -9.06 -4.99 9.57
N LEU A 22 -8.76 -6.29 9.63
CA LEU A 22 -7.93 -6.83 10.70
C LEU A 22 -6.51 -6.27 10.65
N VAL A 23 -5.99 -5.95 9.47
CA VAL A 23 -4.63 -5.43 9.31
C VAL A 23 -4.40 -4.14 10.12
N PRO A 24 -5.14 -3.03 9.91
CA PRO A 24 -4.96 -1.82 10.70
C PRO A 24 -5.29 -2.03 12.18
N VAL A 25 -6.25 -2.90 12.52
CA VAL A 25 -6.58 -3.21 13.92
C VAL A 25 -5.44 -3.93 14.63
N LEU A 26 -4.77 -4.88 13.96
CA LEU A 26 -3.63 -5.61 14.52
C LEU A 26 -2.44 -4.69 14.76
N PHE A 27 -2.12 -3.78 13.82
CA PHE A 27 -1.08 -2.78 14.03
C PHE A 27 -1.45 -1.82 15.16
N ALA A 28 -2.68 -1.30 15.20
CA ALA A 28 -3.14 -0.44 16.29
C ALA A 28 -3.05 -1.12 17.65
N GLY A 29 -3.46 -2.39 17.74
CA GLY A 29 -3.32 -3.20 18.94
C GLY A 29 -1.87 -3.41 19.36
N ALA A 30 -0.99 -3.77 18.42
CA ALA A 30 0.43 -3.99 18.69
C ALA A 30 1.14 -2.72 19.18
N PHE A 31 0.93 -1.57 18.53
CA PHE A 31 1.50 -0.30 18.96
C PHE A 31 0.93 0.18 20.30
N ALA A 32 -0.38 0.04 20.51
CA ALA A 32 -1.00 0.40 21.79
C ALA A 32 -0.47 -0.46 22.94
N TYR A 33 -0.30 -1.77 22.72
CA TYR A 33 0.32 -2.68 23.69
C TYR A 33 1.77 -2.28 24.01
N SER A 34 2.49 -1.75 23.02
CA SER A 34 3.88 -1.29 23.16
C SER A 34 4.01 0.14 23.71
N GLY A 35 2.94 0.72 24.26
CA GLY A 35 2.97 2.07 24.85
C GLY A 35 2.82 3.23 23.87
N PHE A 36 2.46 2.97 22.62
CA PHE A 36 2.22 3.97 21.59
C PHE A 36 0.72 3.99 21.21
N PRO A 37 -0.16 4.55 22.06
CA PRO A 37 -1.58 4.64 21.74
C PRO A 37 -1.81 5.52 20.52
N LEU A 38 -2.90 5.24 19.80
CA LEU A 38 -3.22 5.94 18.57
C LEU A 38 -3.54 7.42 18.82
N ILE A 39 -2.78 8.30 18.18
CA ILE A 39 -3.08 9.73 18.12
C ILE A 39 -3.93 9.97 16.88
N TRP A 40 -5.25 10.09 17.09
CA TRP A 40 -6.23 10.19 16.01
C TRP A 40 -6.00 11.33 15.01
N THR A 41 -5.46 12.46 15.48
CA THR A 41 -5.13 13.59 14.60
C THR A 41 -3.98 13.22 13.65
N ALA A 42 -2.90 12.63 14.16
CA ALA A 42 -1.78 12.14 13.36
C ALA A 42 -2.23 11.03 12.39
N PHE A 43 -3.07 10.10 12.86
CA PHE A 43 -3.67 9.05 12.02
C PHE A 43 -4.49 9.64 10.87
N GLY A 44 -5.38 10.59 11.15
CA GLY A 44 -6.16 11.28 10.13
C GLY A 44 -5.29 12.02 9.11
N LEU A 45 -4.21 12.67 9.56
CA LEU A 45 -3.24 13.33 8.70
C LEU A 45 -2.46 12.34 7.82
N GLY A 46 -2.08 11.19 8.37
CA GLY A 46 -1.46 10.10 7.61
C GLY A 46 -2.36 9.58 6.50
N ALA A 47 -3.64 9.36 6.82
CA ALA A 47 -4.64 8.94 5.84
C ALA A 47 -4.84 10.02 4.75
N ALA A 48 -4.99 11.29 5.14
CA ALA A 48 -5.11 12.40 4.20
C ALA A 48 -3.85 12.55 3.33
N GLY A 49 -2.67 12.36 3.90
CA GLY A 49 -1.39 12.37 3.20
C GLY A 49 -1.30 11.34 2.09
N TRP A 50 -1.70 10.09 2.37
CA TRP A 50 -1.78 9.05 1.35
C TRP A 50 -2.73 9.45 0.22
N VAL A 51 -3.91 10.00 0.53
CA VAL A 51 -4.88 10.46 -0.47
C VAL A 51 -4.29 11.57 -1.34
N VAL A 52 -3.59 12.54 -0.75
CA VAL A 52 -2.88 13.59 -1.50
C VAL A 52 -1.82 12.99 -2.41
N ALA A 53 -0.98 12.09 -1.91
CA ALA A 53 0.05 11.41 -2.71
C ALA A 53 -0.57 10.61 -3.87
N PHE A 54 -1.70 9.95 -3.63
CA PHE A 54 -2.46 9.25 -4.66
C PHE A 54 -3.04 10.21 -5.71
N MET A 55 -3.60 11.34 -5.31
CA MET A 55 -4.10 12.37 -6.24
C MET A 55 -2.99 12.99 -7.10
N LEU A 56 -1.78 13.16 -6.55
CA LEU A 56 -0.62 13.63 -7.32
C LEU A 56 -0.19 12.67 -8.44
N ARG A 57 -0.61 11.39 -8.39
CA ARG A 57 -0.44 10.45 -9.51
C ARG A 57 -1.39 10.72 -10.67
N GLY A 58 -2.48 11.47 -10.47
CA GLY A 58 -3.45 11.82 -11.50
C GLY A 58 -2.80 12.51 -12.71
N PRO A 59 -2.08 13.64 -12.51
CA PRO A 59 -1.32 14.30 -13.57
C PRO A 59 -0.33 13.37 -14.29
N LEU A 60 0.35 12.49 -13.53
CA LEU A 60 1.30 11.53 -14.12
C LEU A 60 0.61 10.42 -14.92
N SER A 61 -0.61 10.04 -14.53
CA SER A 61 -1.43 9.08 -15.28
C SER A 61 -1.83 9.64 -16.64
N VAL A 62 -2.18 10.93 -16.72
CA VAL A 62 -2.45 11.62 -17.99
C VAL A 62 -1.21 11.64 -18.88
N LEU A 63 -0.02 11.87 -18.32
CA LEU A 63 1.24 11.82 -19.08
C LEU A 63 1.57 10.38 -19.53
N ALA A 64 1.33 9.39 -18.67
CA ALA A 64 1.56 7.98 -18.95
C ALA A 64 0.68 7.45 -20.10
N MET A 65 -0.57 7.91 -20.18
CA MET A 65 -1.49 7.56 -21.28
C MET A 65 -0.96 7.97 -22.66
N LYS A 66 -0.16 9.03 -22.73
CA LYS A 66 0.46 9.52 -23.97
C LYS A 66 1.68 8.70 -24.41
N LYS A 67 2.15 7.74 -23.59
CA LYS A 67 3.35 6.91 -23.88
C LYS A 67 3.05 5.41 -23.73
N PRO A 68 2.45 4.78 -24.76
CA PRO A 68 2.19 3.35 -24.78
C PRO A 68 3.47 2.56 -24.48
N GLY A 69 3.40 1.53 -23.64
CA GLY A 69 4.55 0.72 -23.22
C GLY A 69 5.35 1.29 -22.04
N PHE A 70 5.63 2.59 -22.01
CA PHE A 70 6.42 3.23 -20.94
C PHE A 70 5.57 3.81 -19.79
N GLY A 71 4.26 4.00 -20.02
CA GLY A 71 3.34 4.59 -19.05
C GLY A 71 3.29 3.85 -17.69
N LYS A 72 3.32 2.51 -17.69
CA LYS A 72 3.37 1.72 -16.45
C LYS A 72 4.63 2.03 -15.63
N THR A 73 5.78 2.14 -16.29
CA THR A 73 7.05 2.48 -15.65
C THR A 73 7.02 3.89 -15.04
N ILE A 74 6.42 4.87 -15.73
CA ILE A 74 6.25 6.23 -15.19
C ILE A 74 5.46 6.20 -13.87
N LEU A 75 4.33 5.49 -13.86
CA LEU A 75 3.46 5.41 -12.68
C LEU A 75 4.15 4.75 -11.49
N TYR A 76 4.86 3.64 -11.71
CA TYR A 76 5.60 3.00 -10.62
C TYR A 76 6.84 3.77 -10.20
N ALA A 77 7.61 4.35 -11.14
CA ALA A 77 8.81 5.12 -10.81
C ALA A 77 8.49 6.42 -10.03
N SER A 78 7.31 6.97 -10.22
CA SER A 78 6.84 8.16 -9.49
C SER A 78 6.19 7.87 -8.15
N SER A 79 5.92 6.60 -7.83
CA SER A 79 5.30 6.22 -6.56
C SER A 79 6.08 6.69 -5.34
N GLY A 80 7.39 6.42 -5.32
CA GLY A 80 8.29 6.81 -4.23
C GLY A 80 8.39 8.33 -4.06
N PRO A 81 8.74 9.12 -5.09
CA PRO A 81 8.81 10.58 -4.96
C PRO A 81 7.54 11.22 -4.42
N LEU A 82 6.38 10.76 -4.88
CA LEU A 82 5.09 11.32 -4.48
C LEU A 82 4.69 10.92 -3.05
N GLU A 83 4.84 9.65 -2.68
CA GLU A 83 4.48 9.18 -1.36
C GLU A 83 5.47 9.63 -0.29
N GLU A 84 6.76 9.39 -0.50
CA GLU A 84 7.80 9.75 0.47
C GLU A 84 7.93 11.27 0.61
N GLY A 85 7.74 12.03 -0.47
CA GLY A 85 7.75 13.49 -0.44
C GLY A 85 6.63 14.06 0.42
N VAL A 86 5.40 13.56 0.26
CA VAL A 86 4.26 13.97 1.10
C VAL A 86 4.45 13.53 2.55
N ARG A 87 4.92 12.30 2.79
CA ARG A 87 5.22 11.80 4.15
C ARG A 87 6.25 12.68 4.86
N TYR A 88 7.36 12.98 4.20
CA TYR A 88 8.39 13.87 4.72
C TYR A 88 7.82 15.26 5.02
N GLY A 89 7.06 15.84 4.09
CA GLY A 89 6.41 17.13 4.28
C GLY A 89 5.48 17.15 5.50
N LEU A 90 4.65 16.12 5.68
CA LEU A 90 3.78 16.02 6.85
C LEU A 90 4.57 15.94 8.15
N LEU A 91 5.60 15.09 8.23
CA LEU A 91 6.44 14.96 9.43
C LEU A 91 7.16 16.27 9.75
N ALA A 92 7.69 16.95 8.73
CA ALA A 92 8.38 18.23 8.88
C ALA A 92 7.45 19.36 9.34
N LEU A 93 6.19 19.36 8.89
CA LEU A 93 5.20 20.39 9.23
C LEU A 93 4.43 20.12 10.53
N THR A 94 4.52 18.91 11.08
CA THR A 94 3.71 18.49 12.24
C THR A 94 4.56 18.08 13.43
N SER A 95 5.04 16.85 13.45
CA SER A 95 5.87 16.31 14.54
C SER A 95 6.63 15.07 14.08
N VAL A 96 7.82 14.90 14.66
CA VAL A 96 8.70 13.75 14.48
C VAL A 96 8.75 12.83 15.70
N GLN A 97 7.90 13.09 16.71
CA GLN A 97 7.80 12.23 17.89
C GLN A 97 7.36 10.81 17.49
N VAL A 98 7.91 9.80 18.14
CA VAL A 98 7.69 8.38 17.80
C VAL A 98 6.21 8.01 17.79
N SER A 99 5.44 8.40 18.82
CA SER A 99 4.00 8.13 18.91
C SER A 99 3.20 8.82 17.79
N TRP A 100 3.60 10.03 17.40
CA TRP A 100 3.01 10.77 16.29
C TRP A 100 3.33 10.09 14.96
N ALA A 101 4.60 9.79 14.70
CA ALA A 101 5.05 9.13 13.49
C ALA A 101 4.43 7.73 13.31
N ALA A 102 4.35 6.94 14.40
CA ALA A 102 3.67 5.65 14.39
C ALA A 102 2.19 5.79 14.02
N SER A 103 1.48 6.76 14.62
CA SER A 103 0.07 7.02 14.33
C SER A 103 -0.15 7.50 12.89
N LEU A 104 0.73 8.39 12.40
CA LEU A 104 0.72 8.87 11.02
C LEU A 104 0.93 7.71 10.03
N GLY A 105 1.94 6.87 10.27
CA GLY A 105 2.20 5.69 9.45
C GLY A 105 1.04 4.69 9.45
N GLN A 106 0.39 4.49 10.59
CA GLN A 106 -0.81 3.65 10.69
C GLN A 106 -1.98 4.23 9.90
N GLY A 107 -2.18 5.55 9.94
CA GLY A 107 -3.20 6.24 9.14
C GLY A 107 -2.98 6.07 7.64
N TRP A 108 -1.72 6.22 7.22
CA TRP A 108 -1.28 5.99 5.84
C TRP A 108 -1.61 4.58 5.38
N ALA A 109 -1.22 3.57 6.17
CA ALA A 109 -1.49 2.16 5.87
C ALA A 109 -2.99 1.83 5.87
N ALA A 110 -3.75 2.36 6.83
CA ALA A 110 -5.17 2.05 6.99
C ALA A 110 -6.02 2.55 5.81
N VAL A 111 -5.78 3.76 5.30
CA VAL A 111 -6.55 4.28 4.15
C VAL A 111 -6.20 3.52 2.86
N GLU A 112 -4.97 3.05 2.72
CA GLU A 112 -4.59 2.21 1.59
C GLU A 112 -5.33 0.86 1.62
N VAL A 113 -5.51 0.28 2.81
CA VAL A 113 -6.35 -0.92 2.99
C VAL A 113 -7.79 -0.65 2.54
N VAL A 114 -8.37 0.49 2.93
CA VAL A 114 -9.71 0.91 2.47
C VAL A 114 -9.75 1.06 0.96
N TYR A 115 -8.73 1.70 0.36
CA TYR A 115 -8.63 1.84 -1.08
C TYR A 115 -8.61 0.48 -1.80
N VAL A 116 -7.84 -0.50 -1.29
CA VAL A 116 -7.82 -1.86 -1.83
C VAL A 116 -9.18 -2.55 -1.69
N MET A 117 -9.86 -2.39 -0.56
CA MET A 117 -11.22 -2.93 -0.39
C MET A 117 -12.19 -2.34 -1.42
N ILE A 118 -12.13 -1.03 -1.67
CA ILE A 118 -12.93 -0.36 -2.69
C ILE A 118 -12.61 -0.93 -4.08
N GLN A 119 -11.32 -1.12 -4.40
CA GLN A 119 -10.91 -1.74 -5.67
C GLN A 119 -11.46 -3.15 -5.82
N VAL A 120 -11.38 -3.99 -4.78
CA VAL A 120 -11.93 -5.36 -4.80
C VAL A 120 -13.43 -5.34 -5.08
N VAL A 121 -14.18 -4.45 -4.42
CA VAL A 121 -15.63 -4.31 -4.65
C VAL A 121 -15.93 -3.81 -6.05
N ALA A 122 -15.20 -2.81 -6.55
CA ALA A 122 -15.38 -2.25 -7.89
C ALA A 122 -15.09 -3.31 -8.98
N ILE A 123 -13.99 -4.04 -8.86
CA ILE A 123 -13.63 -5.14 -9.77
C ILE A 123 -14.68 -6.25 -9.73
N SER A 124 -15.16 -6.61 -8.53
CA SER A 124 -16.21 -7.61 -8.36
C SER A 124 -17.54 -7.18 -8.99
N ALA A 125 -17.87 -5.88 -8.93
CA ALA A 125 -19.07 -5.33 -9.56
C ALA A 125 -18.98 -5.34 -11.09
N LEU A 126 -17.77 -5.17 -11.65
CA LEU A 126 -17.54 -5.32 -13.09
C LEU A 126 -17.65 -6.77 -13.56
N ALA A 127 -17.44 -7.75 -12.68
CA ALA A 127 -17.35 -9.15 -13.07
C ALA A 127 -18.60 -9.69 -13.78
N HIS A 128 -19.79 -9.26 -13.36
CA HIS A 128 -21.06 -9.67 -13.97
C HIS A 128 -21.52 -8.78 -15.14
N ARG A 129 -20.83 -7.67 -15.41
CA ARG A 129 -21.18 -6.74 -16.50
C ARG A 129 -20.61 -7.20 -17.83
N GLN A 130 -21.40 -7.07 -18.90
CA GLN A 130 -21.08 -7.47 -20.27
C GLN A 130 -21.18 -6.31 -21.27
N ASP A 131 -21.43 -5.09 -20.80
CA ASP A 131 -21.43 -3.91 -21.64
C ASP A 131 -20.01 -3.57 -22.15
N GLU A 132 -19.92 -2.84 -23.27
CA GLU A 132 -18.67 -2.52 -23.93
C GLU A 132 -17.65 -1.84 -23.00
N GLN A 133 -18.12 -0.95 -22.11
CA GLN A 133 -17.27 -0.30 -21.11
C GLN A 133 -16.72 -1.29 -20.09
N ALA A 134 -17.55 -2.23 -19.62
CA ALA A 134 -17.11 -3.29 -18.71
C ALA A 134 -16.10 -4.24 -19.35
N LEU A 135 -16.27 -4.57 -20.64
CA LEU A 135 -15.31 -5.39 -21.40
C LEU A 135 -13.97 -4.67 -21.57
N GLN A 136 -13.98 -3.38 -21.92
CA GLN A 136 -12.76 -2.56 -21.97
C GLN A 136 -12.08 -2.49 -20.59
N ALA A 137 -12.85 -2.28 -19.52
CA ALA A 137 -12.31 -2.24 -18.16
C ALA A 137 -11.68 -3.59 -17.74
N LYS A 138 -12.34 -4.72 -18.06
CA LYS A 138 -11.81 -6.06 -17.81
C LYS A 138 -10.52 -6.32 -18.58
N ALA A 139 -10.45 -5.96 -19.86
CA ALA A 139 -9.24 -6.09 -20.67
C ALA A 139 -8.07 -5.27 -20.09
N ILE A 140 -8.35 -4.07 -19.55
CA ILE A 140 -7.35 -3.27 -18.84
C ILE A 140 -6.89 -3.99 -17.57
N LEU A 141 -7.80 -4.52 -16.76
CA LEU A 141 -7.47 -5.26 -15.52
C LEU A 141 -6.67 -6.54 -15.79
N GLU A 142 -7.02 -7.29 -16.84
CA GLU A 142 -6.26 -8.46 -17.31
C GLU A 142 -4.85 -8.06 -17.76
N SER A 143 -4.71 -6.96 -18.51
CA SER A 143 -3.40 -6.44 -18.91
C SER A 143 -2.53 -6.00 -17.73
N GLN A 144 -3.13 -5.77 -16.57
CA GLN A 144 -2.46 -5.43 -15.32
C GLN A 144 -2.12 -6.68 -14.47
N GLY A 145 -2.54 -7.87 -14.89
CA GLY A 145 -2.29 -9.13 -14.17
C GLY A 145 -3.19 -9.34 -12.94
N LEU A 146 -4.25 -8.55 -12.79
CA LEU A 146 -5.10 -8.51 -11.59
C LEU A 146 -6.18 -9.61 -11.55
N THR A 147 -6.26 -10.47 -12.56
CA THR A 147 -7.33 -11.47 -12.68
C THR A 147 -7.00 -12.85 -12.12
N GLN A 148 -5.72 -13.12 -11.79
CA GLN A 148 -5.23 -14.46 -11.44
C GLN A 148 -4.74 -14.64 -10.00
N SER A 149 -4.70 -13.58 -9.18
CA SER A 149 -4.23 -13.70 -7.80
C SER A 149 -5.33 -14.22 -6.87
N HIS A 150 -5.00 -15.22 -6.05
CA HIS A 150 -5.92 -15.72 -5.02
C HIS A 150 -6.13 -14.63 -3.94
N PRO A 151 -7.37 -14.33 -3.53
CA PRO A 151 -7.65 -13.19 -2.65
C PRO A 151 -6.98 -13.21 -1.27
N LEU A 152 -6.58 -14.38 -0.76
CA LEU A 152 -5.80 -14.49 0.50
C LEU A 152 -4.44 -13.81 0.41
N TRP A 153 -3.80 -13.81 -0.76
CA TRP A 153 -2.51 -13.13 -0.95
C TRP A 153 -2.64 -11.63 -0.71
N GLY A 154 -3.78 -11.04 -1.07
CA GLY A 154 -4.02 -9.63 -0.80
C GLY A 154 -3.98 -9.26 0.68
N ILE A 155 -4.31 -10.17 1.62
CA ILE A 155 -4.18 -9.90 3.05
C ILE A 155 -2.69 -9.85 3.46
N VAL A 156 -1.89 -10.80 2.99
CA VAL A 156 -0.44 -10.85 3.23
C VAL A 156 0.24 -9.61 2.64
N GLU A 157 -0.18 -9.22 1.44
CA GLU A 157 0.29 -8.02 0.76
C GLU A 157 -0.02 -6.78 1.59
N ARG A 158 -1.24 -6.67 2.13
CA ARG A 158 -1.64 -5.54 2.98
C ARG A 158 -0.89 -5.49 4.30
N LEU A 159 -0.62 -6.63 4.94
CA LEU A 159 0.23 -6.68 6.13
C LEU A 159 1.63 -6.16 5.82
N SER A 160 2.21 -6.61 4.71
CA SER A 160 3.55 -6.25 4.27
C SER A 160 3.67 -4.77 3.87
N ALA A 161 2.70 -4.26 3.10
CA ALA A 161 2.60 -2.85 2.73
C ALA A 161 2.39 -1.95 3.95
N SER A 162 1.55 -2.38 4.90
CA SER A 162 1.36 -1.63 6.15
C SER A 162 2.66 -1.56 6.97
N ALA A 163 3.38 -2.69 7.09
CA ALA A 163 4.69 -2.72 7.75
C ALA A 163 5.70 -1.79 7.05
N PHE A 164 5.74 -1.79 5.71
CA PHE A 164 6.56 -0.88 4.92
C PHE A 164 6.25 0.59 5.25
N HIS A 165 4.98 1.00 5.18
CA HIS A 165 4.59 2.40 5.37
C HIS A 165 4.81 2.89 6.79
N ILE A 166 4.48 2.07 7.79
CA ILE A 166 4.73 2.41 9.19
C ILE A 166 6.25 2.51 9.44
N GLY A 167 7.01 1.52 8.97
CA GLY A 167 8.47 1.48 9.09
C GLY A 167 9.14 2.69 8.44
N ALA A 168 8.81 3.00 7.18
CA ALA A 168 9.30 4.19 6.48
C ALA A 168 8.96 5.48 7.24
N THR A 169 7.76 5.59 7.82
CA THR A 169 7.37 6.77 8.61
C THR A 169 8.21 6.93 9.87
N LEU A 170 8.48 5.84 10.59
CA LEU A 170 9.37 5.86 11.77
C LEU A 170 10.81 6.19 11.39
N ILE A 171 11.32 5.62 10.29
CA ILE A 171 12.67 5.88 9.78
C ILE A 171 12.84 7.36 9.41
N VAL A 172 11.91 7.93 8.63
CA VAL A 172 11.96 9.35 8.23
C VAL A 172 11.81 10.27 9.44
N ALA A 173 10.95 9.94 10.41
CA ALA A 173 10.82 10.74 11.63
C ALA A 173 12.13 10.76 12.44
N SER A 174 12.84 9.62 12.50
CA SER A 174 14.07 9.50 13.27
C SER A 174 15.30 10.07 12.56
N ILE A 175 15.38 9.88 11.24
CA ILE A 175 16.50 10.30 10.40
C ILE A 175 15.93 10.90 9.09
N PRO A 176 15.56 12.19 9.07
CA PRO A 176 14.79 12.78 7.96
C PRO A 176 15.42 12.64 6.57
N TRP A 177 16.76 12.67 6.49
CA TRP A 177 17.52 12.53 5.24
C TRP A 177 17.37 11.17 4.56
N THR A 178 16.90 10.15 5.28
CA THR A 178 16.62 8.82 4.71
C THR A 178 15.52 8.84 3.65
N VAL A 179 14.71 9.92 3.58
CA VAL A 179 13.72 10.11 2.51
C VAL A 179 14.36 9.99 1.12
N PHE A 180 15.61 10.45 0.94
CA PHE A 180 16.31 10.35 -0.35
C PHE A 180 16.66 8.91 -0.75
N ILE A 181 16.78 8.01 0.23
CA ILE A 181 16.99 6.57 0.01
C ILE A 181 15.64 5.85 -0.15
N LEU A 182 14.64 6.25 0.64
CA LEU A 182 13.31 5.65 0.60
C LEU A 182 12.57 5.94 -0.71
N ILE A 183 12.80 7.10 -1.33
CA ILE A 183 12.24 7.44 -2.65
C ILE A 183 12.58 6.37 -3.70
N PRO A 184 13.86 6.11 -4.03
CA PRO A 184 14.20 5.08 -5.01
C PRO A 184 13.84 3.68 -4.49
N LEU A 185 13.98 3.41 -3.19
CA LEU A 185 13.62 2.10 -2.62
C LEU A 185 12.15 1.76 -2.84
N HIS A 186 11.24 2.70 -2.56
CA HIS A 186 9.80 2.52 -2.72
C HIS A 186 9.43 2.36 -4.20
N SER A 187 9.97 3.20 -5.09
CA SER A 187 9.72 3.04 -6.53
C SER A 187 10.22 1.69 -7.07
N LEU A 188 11.41 1.25 -6.64
CA LEU A 188 11.97 -0.05 -7.00
C LEU A 188 11.16 -1.20 -6.39
N PHE A 189 10.65 -1.05 -5.17
CA PHE A 189 9.78 -2.02 -4.52
C PHE A 189 8.53 -2.28 -5.37
N ASN A 190 7.82 -1.23 -5.78
CA ASN A 190 6.61 -1.35 -6.59
C ASN A 190 6.91 -1.96 -7.97
N LEU A 191 8.02 -1.56 -8.61
CA LEU A 191 8.46 -2.16 -9.86
C LEU A 191 8.80 -3.65 -9.70
N ALA A 192 9.57 -4.00 -8.67
CA ALA A 192 9.96 -5.38 -8.40
C ALA A 192 8.75 -6.26 -8.09
N MET A 193 7.81 -5.78 -7.28
CA MET A 193 6.55 -6.48 -6.98
C MET A 193 5.80 -6.87 -8.24
N VAL A 194 5.62 -5.93 -9.17
CA VAL A 194 4.93 -6.19 -10.44
C VAL A 194 5.65 -7.24 -11.28
N GLN A 195 6.98 -7.27 -11.27
CA GLN A 195 7.73 -8.28 -12.01
C GLN A 195 7.73 -9.64 -11.32
N LEU A 196 7.78 -9.67 -9.99
CA LEU A 196 7.76 -10.91 -9.20
C LEU A 196 6.40 -11.59 -9.23
N VAL A 197 5.31 -10.84 -9.04
CA VAL A 197 3.94 -11.38 -9.06
C VAL A 197 3.60 -12.01 -10.42
N LYS A 198 4.13 -11.47 -11.53
CA LYS A 198 4.00 -12.09 -12.86
C LYS A 198 4.66 -13.46 -12.96
N ARG A 199 5.72 -13.71 -12.19
CA ARG A 199 6.43 -15.00 -12.16
C ARG A 199 5.79 -15.94 -11.14
N SER A 200 5.50 -15.43 -9.95
CA SER A 200 4.88 -16.16 -8.86
C SER A 200 4.39 -15.18 -7.80
N VAL A 201 3.11 -15.27 -7.46
CA VAL A 201 2.52 -14.51 -6.36
C VAL A 201 3.28 -14.77 -5.06
N ALA A 202 3.60 -16.04 -4.76
CA ALA A 202 4.34 -16.39 -3.54
C ALA A 202 5.71 -15.70 -3.43
N TRP A 203 6.45 -15.55 -4.55
CA TRP A 203 7.73 -14.84 -4.54
C TRP A 203 7.55 -13.32 -4.36
N GLY A 204 6.51 -12.73 -4.95
CA GLY A 204 6.15 -11.34 -4.71
C GLY A 204 5.82 -11.10 -3.24
N GLU A 205 4.99 -11.95 -2.65
CA GLU A 205 4.57 -11.83 -1.25
C GLU A 205 5.72 -12.06 -0.26
N ALA A 206 6.58 -13.04 -0.53
CA ALA A 206 7.79 -13.24 0.27
C ALA A 206 8.72 -12.02 0.22
N PHE A 207 8.92 -11.43 -0.96
CA PHE A 207 9.70 -10.20 -1.13
C PHE A 207 9.06 -9.02 -0.37
N ALA A 208 7.74 -8.86 -0.47
CA ALA A 208 7.00 -7.83 0.26
C ALA A 208 7.13 -7.99 1.77
N ALA A 209 6.90 -9.19 2.29
CA ALA A 209 7.00 -9.48 3.72
C ALA A 209 8.41 -9.21 4.25
N LEU A 210 9.44 -9.61 3.50
CA LEU A 210 10.84 -9.43 3.90
C LEU A 210 11.22 -7.94 3.93
N LEU A 211 10.89 -7.18 2.87
CA LEU A 211 11.24 -5.76 2.83
C LEU A 211 10.39 -4.92 3.79
N GLY A 212 9.08 -5.17 3.85
CA GLY A 212 8.16 -4.48 4.75
C GLY A 212 8.51 -4.76 6.21
N GLY A 213 8.80 -6.02 6.56
CA GLY A 213 9.28 -6.41 7.88
C GLY A 213 10.64 -5.79 8.24
N ALA A 214 11.59 -5.77 7.29
CA ALA A 214 12.90 -5.14 7.51
C ALA A 214 12.78 -3.63 7.76
N LEU A 215 11.94 -2.92 7.00
CA LEU A 215 11.70 -1.49 7.22
C LEU A 215 10.97 -1.21 8.52
N LEU A 216 9.98 -2.03 8.90
CA LEU A 216 9.33 -1.90 10.20
C LEU A 216 10.31 -2.15 11.34
N GLY A 217 11.07 -3.24 11.29
CA GLY A 217 12.07 -3.56 12.31
C GLY A 217 13.14 -2.48 12.44
N LEU A 218 13.66 -1.98 11.30
CA LEU A 218 14.59 -0.86 11.29
C LEU A 218 13.95 0.42 11.85
N GLY A 219 12.72 0.73 11.47
CA GLY A 219 11.96 1.87 11.98
C GLY A 219 11.75 1.82 13.49
N LEU A 220 11.37 0.66 14.02
CA LEU A 220 11.24 0.44 15.45
C LEU A 220 12.58 0.59 16.18
N TYR A 221 13.66 0.09 15.59
CA TYR A 221 15.01 0.21 16.13
C TYR A 221 15.48 1.67 16.19
N VAL A 222 15.46 2.39 15.06
CA VAL A 222 16.00 3.77 14.99
C VAL A 222 15.14 4.79 15.74
N SER A 223 13.85 4.51 15.91
CA SER A 223 12.94 5.35 16.70
C SER A 223 13.05 5.11 18.21
N GLY A 224 13.76 4.07 18.65
CA GLY A 224 13.77 3.65 20.05
C GLY A 224 12.47 3.00 20.51
N ALA A 225 11.54 2.68 19.60
CA ALA A 225 10.33 1.93 19.93
C ALA A 225 10.63 0.45 20.26
N TRP A 226 11.78 -0.07 19.82
CA TRP A 226 12.20 -1.45 20.08
C TRP A 226 12.38 -1.78 21.57
N SER A 227 12.74 -0.81 22.42
CA SER A 227 12.92 -1.06 23.86
C SER A 227 11.61 -1.31 24.63
N TRP A 228 10.46 -1.21 23.94
CA TRP A 228 9.12 -1.35 24.51
C TRP A 228 8.36 -2.56 23.93
N ILE A 229 9.00 -3.35 23.06
CA ILE A 229 8.50 -4.58 22.43
C ILE A 229 9.28 -5.77 22.99
#